data_AF-A0A959QRQ8-F1
#
_entry.id   AF-A0A959QRQ8-F1
#
_cell.length_a   1.000
_cell.length_b   1.000
_cell.length_c   1.000
_cell.angle_alpha   90.00
_cell.angle_beta   90.00
_cell.angle_gamma   90.00
#
_symmetry.space_group_name_H-M   'P 1'
#
loop_
_entity.id
_entity.type
_entity.pdbx_description
1 polymer ?
#
loop_
_entity_poly.entity_id
_entity_poly.type
_entity_poly.pdbx_seq_one_letter_code
_entity_poly.pdbx_strand_id
1 'polypeptide(L)'
;YGHNAVAFFLTTPYLGLMYYFLPKAANRPVYSYRLSIIHFWALIFIYIWAGPHHLLYTALPDWAQSLGTVFSVMLIAPSWGGMLNGLLTLRGAWDKVREDVVLKFLVVAVTAYGMATFEGPMLSLKNVNAISHFTDWTIAHVHVGALGWNGFLTFGVLYWLIPKIFRTELYSQKWANWHFWIGTLGIVFYAVPMYWAGFMQSLAWKEFTPTGQLKYQFMETVEQMKPFFAMRGIGGTLYLLGAILMTVNLVKTIRKGVALNDEAAEAAPLPKTYAHHGSEHWHRWIERRPVQMLVLSLVVVAIGGLIEIVPTFMIKSNVPTISSVKPYTPLELQGRDIYVREGCYTCHSQMVRPFRSEVARYGEYSKAGEFIYDHPFQWGSKRTGPDLARVGGKYPDSWHFNHMYEPTSMSPGSIMPNYPWLFKNTIDTAITPAKIRAMQTLGVPYEEGYDKIANADLMKQADAIAASLAKDKIEVKSDKEIIALIAYLQRIGTDIKLEQKTAGN
;
A
#
# COMPACT_ATOMS: atom_id res chain seq x y z
N TYR A 1 -9.81 -1.10 2.29
CA TYR A 1 -9.50 -1.75 0.98
C TYR A 1 -8.05 -2.23 0.89
N GLY A 2 -7.04 -1.34 0.86
CA GLY A 2 -5.64 -1.72 0.58
C GLY A 2 -5.10 -2.85 1.45
N HIS A 3 -5.35 -2.82 2.77
CA HIS A 3 -4.96 -3.89 3.69
C HIS A 3 -5.57 -5.26 3.31
N ASN A 4 -6.87 -5.29 3.01
CA ASN A 4 -7.59 -6.50 2.63
C ASN A 4 -7.16 -7.03 1.25
N ALA A 5 -6.69 -6.17 0.34
CA ALA A 5 -6.09 -6.63 -0.90
C ALA A 5 -4.84 -7.49 -0.61
N VAL A 6 -3.96 -7.06 0.29
CA VAL A 6 -2.82 -7.89 0.74
C VAL A 6 -3.32 -9.19 1.41
N ALA A 7 -4.32 -9.10 2.28
CA ALA A 7 -4.90 -10.26 2.95
C ALA A 7 -5.40 -11.33 1.99
N PHE A 8 -6.31 -10.95 1.10
CA PHE A 8 -7.09 -11.89 0.29
C PHE A 8 -6.46 -12.20 -1.05
N PHE A 9 -5.44 -11.45 -1.48
CA PHE A 9 -4.67 -11.74 -2.69
C PHE A 9 -3.30 -12.32 -2.38
N LEU A 10 -2.57 -11.75 -1.42
CA LEU A 10 -1.17 -12.08 -1.14
C LEU A 10 -0.98 -13.00 0.07
N THR A 11 -1.92 -13.07 1.01
CA THR A 11 -1.79 -13.94 2.18
C THR A 11 -2.61 -15.22 2.04
N THR A 12 -3.94 -15.13 1.99
CA THR A 12 -4.83 -16.31 2.06
C THR A 12 -4.65 -17.28 0.87
N PRO A 13 -4.62 -16.83 -0.40
CA PRO A 13 -4.38 -17.75 -1.52
C PRO A 13 -2.99 -18.39 -1.46
N TYR A 14 -1.97 -17.64 -1.05
CA TYR A 14 -0.61 -18.15 -0.90
C TYR A 14 -0.49 -19.16 0.24
N LEU A 15 -1.23 -18.97 1.33
CA LEU A 15 -1.35 -20.01 2.37
C LEU A 15 -1.96 -21.28 1.78
N GLY A 16 -2.99 -21.16 0.93
CA GLY A 16 -3.55 -22.29 0.18
C GLY A 16 -2.51 -23.01 -0.68
N LEU A 17 -1.69 -22.26 -1.43
CA LEU A 17 -0.57 -22.81 -2.20
C LEU A 17 0.45 -23.52 -1.28
N MET A 18 0.83 -22.89 -0.17
CA MET A 18 1.74 -23.48 0.81
C MET A 18 1.18 -24.82 1.34
N TYR A 19 -0.09 -24.87 1.72
CA TYR A 19 -0.74 -26.09 2.22
C TYR A 19 -0.78 -27.24 1.22
N TYR A 20 -0.69 -26.95 -0.08
CA TYR A 20 -0.58 -27.99 -1.11
C TYR A 20 0.87 -28.33 -1.43
N PHE A 21 1.67 -27.34 -1.83
CA PHE A 21 2.98 -27.56 -2.43
C PHE A 21 4.06 -27.91 -1.40
N LEU A 22 4.03 -27.35 -0.19
CA LEU A 22 5.06 -27.62 0.82
C LEU A 22 5.02 -29.08 1.31
N PRO A 23 3.87 -29.65 1.72
CA PRO A 23 3.81 -31.06 2.12
C PRO A 23 4.13 -32.00 0.96
N LYS A 24 3.68 -31.67 -0.26
CA LYS A 24 3.96 -32.46 -1.47
C LYS A 24 5.44 -32.47 -1.87
N ALA A 25 6.11 -31.32 -1.79
CA ALA A 25 7.55 -31.23 -2.03
C ALA A 25 8.34 -31.97 -0.95
N ALA A 26 7.93 -31.87 0.32
CA ALA A 26 8.61 -32.54 1.43
C ALA A 26 8.33 -34.06 1.51
N ASN A 27 7.29 -34.52 0.80
CA ASN A 27 6.68 -35.84 0.96
C ASN A 27 6.30 -36.13 2.42
N ARG A 28 5.57 -35.20 3.03
CA ARG A 28 5.10 -35.29 4.42
C ARG A 28 3.60 -34.95 4.49
N PRO A 29 2.85 -35.54 5.43
CA PRO A 29 1.50 -35.07 5.71
C PRO A 29 1.55 -33.67 6.34
N VAL A 30 0.51 -32.87 6.13
CA VAL A 30 0.34 -31.59 6.84
C VAL A 30 0.38 -31.84 8.35
N TYR A 31 1.14 -31.01 9.07
CA TYR A 31 1.38 -31.19 10.49
C TYR A 31 0.08 -31.23 11.32
N SER A 32 -0.83 -30.26 11.13
CA SER A 32 -2.09 -30.22 11.89
C SER A 32 -3.28 -29.72 11.09
N TYR A 33 -4.26 -30.60 10.88
CA TYR A 33 -5.54 -30.23 10.27
C TYR A 33 -6.36 -29.29 11.15
N ARG A 34 -6.38 -29.51 12.48
CA ARG A 34 -7.09 -28.65 13.43
C ARG A 34 -6.53 -27.23 13.42
N LEU A 35 -5.19 -27.10 13.41
CA LEU A 35 -4.55 -25.79 13.32
C LEU A 35 -4.91 -25.09 12.01
N SER A 36 -4.95 -25.83 10.89
CA SER A 36 -5.37 -25.33 9.57
C SER A 36 -6.75 -24.65 9.62
N ILE A 37 -7.74 -25.30 10.24
CA ILE A 37 -9.10 -24.74 10.40
C ILE A 37 -9.07 -23.50 11.29
N ILE A 38 -8.48 -23.60 12.48
CA ILE A 38 -8.50 -22.52 13.48
C ILE A 38 -7.83 -21.27 12.92
N HIS A 39 -6.63 -21.41 12.37
CA HIS A 39 -5.88 -20.26 11.89
C HIS A 39 -6.55 -19.66 10.64
N PHE A 40 -7.14 -20.46 9.74
CA PHE A 40 -7.82 -19.95 8.55
C PHE A 40 -9.00 -19.06 8.90
N TRP A 41 -9.91 -19.53 9.76
CA TRP A 41 -11.10 -18.76 10.13
C TRP A 41 -10.78 -17.55 10.98
N ALA A 42 -9.87 -17.70 11.95
CA ALA A 42 -9.41 -16.57 12.75
C ALA A 42 -8.69 -15.53 11.87
N LEU A 43 -7.87 -15.94 10.90
CA LEU A 43 -7.20 -15.06 9.96
C LEU A 43 -8.21 -14.25 9.16
N ILE A 44 -9.15 -14.91 8.45
CA ILE A 44 -10.13 -14.24 7.59
C ILE A 44 -10.98 -13.23 8.37
N PHE A 45 -11.44 -13.60 9.56
CA PHE A 45 -12.27 -12.73 10.37
C PHE A 45 -11.50 -11.51 10.89
N ILE A 46 -10.32 -11.73 11.48
CA ILE A 46 -9.53 -10.67 12.14
C ILE A 46 -8.92 -9.71 11.10
N TYR A 47 -8.48 -10.20 9.94
CA TYR A 47 -7.78 -9.39 8.94
C TYR A 47 -8.58 -8.18 8.48
N ILE A 48 -9.91 -8.31 8.36
CA ILE A 48 -10.79 -7.27 7.82
C ILE A 48 -10.69 -5.97 8.62
N TRP A 49 -10.51 -6.09 9.94
CA TRP A 49 -10.51 -5.00 10.91
C TRP A 49 -9.17 -4.27 11.03
N ALA A 50 -8.09 -4.80 10.46
CA ALA A 50 -6.75 -4.25 10.66
C ALA A 50 -6.44 -3.06 9.74
N GLY A 51 -7.32 -2.72 8.80
CA GLY A 51 -7.15 -1.59 7.87
C GLY A 51 -6.74 -0.25 8.49
N PRO A 52 -7.35 0.20 9.60
CA PRO A 52 -7.01 1.46 10.26
C PRO A 52 -5.55 1.58 10.76
N HIS A 53 -4.79 0.48 10.84
CA HIS A 53 -3.38 0.56 11.25
C HIS A 53 -2.48 1.32 10.25
N HIS A 54 -2.97 1.57 9.04
CA HIS A 54 -2.30 2.39 8.02
C HIS A 54 -2.52 3.89 8.26
N LEU A 55 -3.43 4.23 9.18
CA LEU A 55 -3.97 5.57 9.38
C LEU A 55 -3.76 6.04 10.83
N LEU A 56 -2.75 5.49 11.50
CA LEU A 56 -2.41 5.89 12.86
C LEU A 56 -1.80 7.30 12.87
N TYR A 57 -2.23 8.11 13.83
CA TYR A 57 -1.90 9.54 13.95
C TYR A 57 -2.30 10.38 12.73
N THR A 58 -3.26 9.91 11.95
CA THR A 58 -3.85 10.68 10.85
C THR A 58 -5.14 11.36 11.31
N ALA A 59 -5.82 11.98 10.36
CA ALA A 59 -7.14 12.54 10.52
C ALA A 59 -8.25 11.49 10.82
N LEU A 60 -7.96 10.19 10.75
CA LEU A 60 -8.92 9.14 11.08
C LEU A 60 -9.36 9.21 12.56
N PRO A 61 -10.64 8.96 12.92
CA PRO A 61 -11.09 8.92 14.31
C PRO A 61 -10.31 7.94 15.19
N ASP A 62 -10.08 8.32 16.46
CA ASP A 62 -9.21 7.57 17.36
C ASP A 62 -9.74 6.17 17.73
N TRP A 63 -11.07 6.00 17.78
CA TRP A 63 -11.68 4.70 18.03
C TRP A 63 -11.37 3.70 16.91
N ALA A 64 -11.38 4.15 15.65
CA ALA A 64 -11.08 3.32 14.48
C ALA A 64 -9.60 2.95 14.45
N GLN A 65 -8.72 3.91 14.75
CA GLN A 65 -7.28 3.66 14.92
C GLN A 65 -7.01 2.60 15.99
N SER A 66 -7.68 2.70 17.14
CA SER A 66 -7.55 1.78 18.26
C SER A 66 -8.04 0.38 17.91
N LEU A 67 -9.19 0.28 17.22
CA LEU A 67 -9.72 -0.98 16.70
C LEU A 67 -8.71 -1.67 15.78
N GLY A 68 -8.18 -0.94 14.79
CA GLY A 68 -7.17 -1.48 13.87
C GLY A 68 -5.90 -1.95 14.57
N THR A 69 -5.47 -1.24 15.62
CA THR A 69 -4.30 -1.65 16.44
C THR A 69 -4.56 -2.97 17.16
N VAL A 70 -5.70 -3.09 17.86
CA VAL A 70 -6.03 -4.30 18.64
C VAL A 70 -6.15 -5.52 17.73
N PHE A 71 -6.91 -5.40 16.65
CA PHE A 71 -7.08 -6.52 15.70
C PHE A 71 -5.78 -6.89 14.99
N SER A 72 -4.90 -5.92 14.71
CA SER A 72 -3.57 -6.20 14.16
C SER A 72 -2.71 -7.02 15.13
N VAL A 73 -2.70 -6.71 16.43
CA VAL A 73 -1.97 -7.50 17.43
C VAL A 73 -2.56 -8.91 17.53
N MET A 74 -3.89 -9.04 17.54
CA MET A 74 -4.55 -10.34 17.54
C MET A 74 -4.20 -11.18 16.31
N LEU A 75 -3.92 -10.54 15.17
CA LEU A 75 -3.60 -11.19 13.89
C LEU A 75 -2.27 -11.98 13.92
N ILE A 76 -1.40 -11.74 14.91
CA ILE A 76 -0.16 -12.51 15.10
C ILE A 76 -0.48 -14.01 15.23
N ALA A 77 -1.41 -14.37 16.12
CA ALA A 77 -1.72 -15.77 16.43
C ALA A 77 -2.22 -16.57 15.22
N PRO A 78 -3.24 -16.14 14.46
CA PRO A 78 -3.69 -16.87 13.28
C PRO A 78 -2.68 -16.83 12.13
N SER A 79 -1.89 -15.76 11.99
CA SER A 79 -0.86 -15.71 10.96
C SER A 79 0.27 -16.70 11.24
N TRP A 80 0.80 -16.68 12.46
CA TRP A 80 1.83 -17.65 12.88
C TRP A 80 1.31 -19.07 12.93
N GLY A 81 -0.01 -19.28 13.11
CA GLY A 81 -0.63 -20.58 12.91
C GLY A 81 -0.33 -21.17 11.53
N GLY A 82 -0.39 -20.36 10.47
CA GLY A 82 0.00 -20.76 9.11
C GLY A 82 1.50 -21.05 9.00
N MET A 83 2.36 -20.15 9.52
CA MET A 83 3.82 -20.33 9.52
C MET A 83 4.23 -21.63 10.22
N LEU A 84 3.77 -21.82 11.46
CA LEU A 84 4.10 -22.98 12.28
C LEU A 84 3.62 -24.27 11.64
N ASN A 85 2.40 -24.29 11.08
CA ASN A 85 1.90 -25.48 10.39
C ASN A 85 2.76 -25.83 9.16
N GLY A 86 3.18 -24.81 8.40
CA GLY A 86 4.12 -24.97 7.29
C GLY A 86 5.47 -25.54 7.75
N LEU A 87 6.16 -24.85 8.66
CA LEU A 87 7.51 -25.25 9.10
C LEU A 87 7.51 -26.58 9.86
N LEU A 88 6.52 -26.85 10.70
CA LEU A 88 6.42 -28.13 11.44
C LEU A 88 6.04 -29.30 10.54
N THR A 89 5.48 -29.08 9.35
CA THR A 89 5.30 -30.13 8.34
C THR A 89 6.65 -30.71 7.88
N LEU A 90 7.73 -29.93 7.99
CA LEU A 90 9.10 -30.37 7.69
C LEU A 90 9.78 -31.10 8.87
N ARG A 91 9.08 -31.33 9.98
CA ARG A 91 9.66 -32.06 11.12
C ARG A 91 10.15 -33.44 10.67
N GLY A 92 11.45 -33.68 10.85
CA GLY A 92 12.12 -34.90 10.39
C GLY A 92 12.43 -34.93 8.88
N ALA A 93 12.37 -33.81 8.17
CA ALA A 93 12.78 -33.65 6.77
C ALA A 93 13.64 -32.39 6.54
N TRP A 94 14.20 -31.81 7.61
CA TRP A 94 15.04 -30.61 7.55
C TRP A 94 16.37 -30.83 6.83
N ASP A 95 16.89 -32.05 6.87
CA ASP A 95 18.04 -32.52 6.09
C ASP A 95 17.83 -32.28 4.58
N LYS A 96 16.64 -32.58 4.08
CA LYS A 96 16.30 -32.39 2.65
C LYS A 96 16.34 -30.94 2.21
N VAL A 97 16.10 -29.97 3.11
CA VAL A 97 16.11 -28.54 2.77
C VAL A 97 17.50 -28.10 2.28
N ARG A 98 18.58 -28.74 2.74
CA ARG A 98 19.93 -28.41 2.27
C ARG A 98 20.17 -28.82 0.82
N GLU A 99 19.51 -29.88 0.37
CA GLU A 99 19.74 -30.53 -0.92
C GLU A 99 18.72 -30.09 -1.97
N ASP A 100 17.44 -30.04 -1.60
CA ASP A 100 16.33 -29.72 -2.49
C ASP A 100 16.12 -28.21 -2.58
N VAL A 101 16.36 -27.66 -3.77
CA VAL A 101 16.20 -26.23 -4.05
C VAL A 101 14.75 -25.74 -3.94
N VAL A 102 13.77 -26.59 -4.25
CA VAL A 102 12.35 -26.26 -4.07
C VAL A 102 12.08 -26.03 -2.59
N LEU A 103 12.54 -26.95 -1.73
CA LEU A 103 12.36 -26.81 -0.29
C LEU A 103 13.08 -25.58 0.27
N LYS A 104 14.25 -25.20 -0.26
CA LYS A 104 14.91 -23.93 0.12
C LYS A 104 14.01 -22.72 -0.11
N PHE A 105 13.44 -22.61 -1.32
CA PHE A 105 12.52 -21.51 -1.64
C PHE A 105 11.30 -21.51 -0.75
N LEU A 106 10.63 -22.66 -0.58
CA LEU A 106 9.42 -22.75 0.22
C LEU A 106 9.68 -22.44 1.71
N VAL A 107 10.79 -22.92 2.27
CA VAL A 107 11.16 -22.65 3.68
C VAL A 107 11.47 -21.18 3.92
N VAL A 108 12.27 -20.56 3.05
CA VAL A 108 12.56 -19.13 3.18
C VAL A 108 11.30 -18.31 2.98
N ALA A 109 10.40 -18.73 2.09
CA ALA A 109 9.10 -18.08 1.91
C ALA A 109 8.25 -18.10 3.18
N VAL A 110 8.08 -19.27 3.80
CA VAL A 110 7.29 -19.39 5.04
C VAL A 110 7.95 -18.63 6.19
N THR A 111 9.29 -18.60 6.25
CA THR A 111 10.03 -17.79 7.23
C THR A 111 9.81 -16.29 7.02
N ALA A 112 9.89 -15.81 5.77
CA ALA A 112 9.63 -14.41 5.43
C ALA A 112 8.17 -14.00 5.72
N TYR A 113 7.22 -14.92 5.50
CA TYR A 113 5.83 -14.76 5.91
C TYR A 113 5.71 -14.59 7.44
N GLY A 114 6.37 -15.45 8.21
CA GLY A 114 6.45 -15.34 9.66
C GLY A 114 7.00 -14.00 10.15
N MET A 115 8.09 -13.55 9.52
CA MET A 115 8.72 -12.26 9.82
C MET A 115 7.78 -11.10 9.50
N ALA A 116 7.23 -11.04 8.28
CA ALA A 116 6.31 -9.97 7.88
C ALA A 116 5.05 -9.95 8.75
N THR A 117 4.49 -11.12 9.09
CA THR A 117 3.27 -11.20 9.91
C THR A 117 3.50 -11.01 11.41
N PHE A 118 4.75 -10.99 11.86
CA PHE A 118 5.13 -10.45 13.17
C PHE A 118 5.34 -8.94 13.11
N GLU A 119 6.08 -8.50 12.09
CA GLU A 119 6.45 -7.11 11.91
C GLU A 119 5.23 -6.21 11.71
N GLY A 120 4.29 -6.58 10.85
CA GLY A 120 3.08 -5.79 10.58
C GLY A 120 2.32 -5.42 11.85
N PRO A 121 1.99 -6.39 12.74
CA PRO A 121 1.42 -6.11 14.05
C PRO A 121 2.28 -5.21 14.94
N MET A 122 3.61 -5.32 14.91
CA MET A 122 4.47 -4.38 15.64
C MET A 122 4.35 -2.96 15.07
N LEU A 123 4.31 -2.81 13.74
CA LEU A 123 4.12 -1.51 13.08
C LEU A 123 2.72 -0.92 13.28
N SER A 124 1.75 -1.72 13.73
CA SER A 124 0.42 -1.26 14.13
C SER A 124 0.37 -0.66 15.53
N LEU A 125 1.40 -0.87 16.36
CA LEU A 125 1.47 -0.24 17.67
C LEU A 125 1.79 1.24 17.47
N LYS A 126 0.97 2.13 18.04
CA LYS A 126 1.10 3.58 17.88
C LYS A 126 2.55 4.09 18.13
N ASN A 127 3.21 3.67 19.21
CA ASN A 127 4.59 4.05 19.50
C ASN A 127 5.59 3.66 18.40
N VAL A 128 5.46 2.46 17.80
CA VAL A 128 6.31 1.99 16.71
C VAL A 128 5.91 2.67 15.40
N ASN A 129 4.61 2.81 15.15
CA ASN A 129 4.06 3.49 13.99
C ASN A 129 4.51 4.94 13.88
N ALA A 130 4.65 5.63 15.01
CA ALA A 130 5.20 6.98 15.05
C ALA A 130 6.58 7.06 14.38
N ILE A 131 7.34 5.96 14.33
CA ILE A 131 8.66 5.82 13.68
C ILE A 131 8.53 5.27 12.26
N SER A 132 7.75 4.21 12.05
CA SER A 132 7.70 3.51 10.75
C SER A 132 6.80 4.19 9.71
N HIS A 133 5.76 4.90 10.14
CA HIS A 133 4.80 5.52 9.25
C HIS A 133 5.44 6.70 8.51
N PHE A 134 5.20 6.73 7.20
CA PHE A 134 5.82 7.61 6.21
C PHE A 134 7.29 7.32 5.88
N THR A 135 7.95 6.40 6.57
CA THR A 135 9.36 6.08 6.32
C THR A 135 9.53 4.84 5.45
N ASP A 136 10.74 4.61 4.96
CA ASP A 136 11.10 3.44 4.16
C ASP A 136 11.07 2.13 4.96
N TRP A 137 10.84 2.15 6.28
CA TRP A 137 10.53 0.93 7.03
C TRP A 137 9.28 0.24 6.46
N THR A 138 8.21 1.00 6.18
CA THR A 138 6.99 0.44 5.55
C THR A 138 7.31 -0.24 4.21
N ILE A 139 8.32 0.27 3.48
CA ILE A 139 8.79 -0.31 2.22
C ILE A 139 9.60 -1.59 2.45
N ALA A 140 10.42 -1.66 3.50
CA ALA A 140 11.09 -2.90 3.89
C ALA A 140 10.08 -4.00 4.23
N HIS A 141 9.10 -3.67 5.08
CA HIS A 141 8.04 -4.58 5.51
C HIS A 141 7.30 -5.22 4.33
N VAL A 142 6.80 -4.40 3.40
CA VAL A 142 6.05 -4.91 2.24
C VAL A 142 6.92 -5.76 1.33
N HIS A 143 8.24 -5.47 1.19
CA HIS A 143 9.12 -6.25 0.32
C HIS A 143 9.62 -7.55 0.96
N VAL A 144 9.73 -7.63 2.29
CA VAL A 144 9.91 -8.93 2.96
C VAL A 144 8.72 -9.85 2.66
N GLY A 145 7.49 -9.33 2.70
CA GLY A 145 6.30 -10.06 2.28
C GLY A 145 6.29 -10.38 0.77
N ALA A 146 6.43 -9.37 -0.09
CA ALA A 146 6.28 -9.53 -1.53
C ALA A 146 7.40 -10.37 -2.17
N LEU A 147 8.66 -10.09 -1.85
CA LEU A 147 9.80 -10.79 -2.44
C LEU A 147 10.12 -12.09 -1.69
N GLY A 148 10.09 -12.02 -0.35
CA GLY A 148 10.39 -13.14 0.52
C GLY A 148 9.27 -14.15 0.58
N TRP A 149 8.03 -13.76 0.91
CA TRP A 149 6.91 -14.70 0.97
C TRP A 149 6.33 -15.01 -0.42
N ASN A 150 5.76 -14.03 -1.11
CA ASN A 150 5.02 -14.28 -2.34
C ASN A 150 5.94 -14.76 -3.48
N GLY A 151 7.01 -14.02 -3.73
CA GLY A 151 7.93 -14.33 -4.81
C GLY A 151 8.60 -15.69 -4.62
N PHE A 152 9.24 -15.95 -3.47
CA PHE A 152 9.91 -17.25 -3.27
C PHE A 152 8.94 -18.42 -3.19
N LEU A 153 7.74 -18.27 -2.62
CA LEU A 153 6.75 -19.35 -2.66
C LEU A 153 6.40 -19.67 -4.11
N THR A 154 6.14 -18.65 -4.93
CA THR A 154 5.85 -18.80 -6.37
C THR A 154 7.00 -19.49 -7.09
N PHE A 155 8.24 -19.07 -6.83
CA PHE A 155 9.41 -19.68 -7.47
C PHE A 155 9.57 -21.15 -7.09
N GLY A 156 9.40 -21.50 -5.81
CA GLY A 156 9.40 -22.89 -5.35
C GLY A 156 8.29 -23.71 -6.02
N VAL A 157 7.07 -23.18 -6.06
CA VAL A 157 5.93 -23.81 -6.72
C VAL A 157 6.21 -24.07 -8.20
N LEU A 158 6.74 -23.09 -8.94
CA LEU A 158 7.04 -23.24 -10.36
C LEU A 158 8.16 -24.27 -10.62
N TYR A 159 9.22 -24.26 -9.82
CA TYR A 159 10.28 -25.26 -9.92
C TYR A 159 9.81 -26.68 -9.59
N TRP A 160 8.77 -26.83 -8.79
CA TRP A 160 8.14 -28.12 -8.52
C TRP A 160 7.14 -28.54 -9.61
N LEU A 161 6.30 -27.60 -10.06
CA LEU A 161 5.14 -27.85 -10.90
C LEU A 161 5.52 -28.08 -12.37
N ILE A 162 6.38 -27.23 -12.92
CA ILE A 162 6.70 -27.25 -14.36
C ILE A 162 7.33 -28.58 -14.79
N PRO A 163 8.36 -29.12 -14.10
CA PRO A 163 8.91 -30.43 -14.47
C PRO A 163 7.86 -31.55 -14.46
N LYS A 164 6.88 -31.50 -13.55
CA LYS A 164 5.80 -32.49 -13.46
C LYS A 164 4.81 -32.40 -14.62
N ILE A 165 4.34 -31.19 -14.96
CA ILE A 165 3.43 -30.98 -16.10
C ILE A 165 4.04 -31.47 -17.41
N PHE A 166 5.33 -31.19 -17.61
CA PHE A 166 6.06 -31.56 -18.82
C PHE A 166 6.77 -32.92 -18.73
N ARG A 167 6.50 -33.70 -17.68
CA ARG A 167 7.02 -35.06 -17.43
C ARG A 167 8.53 -35.19 -17.70
N THR A 168 9.29 -34.21 -17.21
CA THR A 168 10.75 -34.14 -17.36
C THR A 168 11.38 -33.75 -16.02
N GLU A 169 12.69 -33.89 -15.94
CA GLU A 169 13.48 -33.26 -14.89
C GLU A 169 13.74 -31.78 -15.22
N LEU A 170 13.94 -30.97 -14.19
CA LEU A 170 14.38 -29.59 -14.31
C LEU A 170 15.69 -29.50 -15.11
N TYR A 171 15.77 -28.58 -16.06
CA TYR A 171 16.93 -28.43 -16.93
C TYR A 171 18.25 -28.26 -16.15
N SER A 172 18.27 -27.44 -15.09
CA SER A 172 19.44 -27.32 -14.22
C SER A 172 19.09 -27.02 -12.76
N GLN A 173 19.41 -27.96 -11.88
CA GLN A 173 19.36 -27.75 -10.43
C GLN A 173 20.38 -26.71 -9.94
N LYS A 174 21.54 -26.63 -10.61
CA LYS A 174 22.57 -25.63 -10.30
C LYS A 174 22.06 -24.21 -10.55
N TRP A 175 21.35 -23.98 -11.66
CA TRP A 175 20.79 -22.65 -11.97
C TRP A 175 19.67 -22.26 -11.02
N ALA A 176 18.85 -23.24 -10.59
CA ALA A 176 17.85 -22.99 -9.55
C ALA A 176 18.50 -22.61 -8.22
N ASN A 177 19.61 -23.25 -7.83
CA ASN A 177 20.35 -22.88 -6.63
C ASN A 177 21.00 -21.49 -6.74
N TRP A 178 21.52 -21.12 -7.92
CA TRP A 178 21.99 -19.76 -8.18
C TRP A 178 20.85 -18.74 -8.07
N HIS A 179 19.67 -19.03 -8.65
CA HIS A 179 18.49 -18.21 -8.49
C HIS A 179 18.16 -18.01 -7.00
N PHE A 180 18.15 -19.08 -6.20
CA PHE A 180 17.88 -19.01 -4.77
C PHE A 180 18.81 -18.03 -4.05
N TRP A 181 20.12 -18.15 -4.26
CA TRP A 181 21.10 -17.28 -3.60
C TRP A 181 21.04 -15.84 -4.08
N ILE A 182 20.94 -15.62 -5.40
CA ILE A 182 20.84 -14.28 -5.99
C ILE A 182 19.56 -13.58 -5.50
N GLY A 183 18.44 -14.30 -5.48
CA GLY A 183 17.17 -13.79 -4.95
C GLY A 183 17.25 -13.47 -3.45
N THR A 184 17.92 -14.32 -2.67
CA THR A 184 18.04 -14.14 -1.21
C THR A 184 18.89 -12.92 -0.90
N LEU A 185 20.04 -12.79 -1.57
CA LEU A 185 20.88 -11.59 -1.50
C LEU A 185 20.11 -10.36 -1.98
N GLY A 186 19.33 -10.49 -3.06
CA GLY A 186 18.46 -9.43 -3.57
C GLY A 186 17.48 -8.91 -2.50
N ILE A 187 16.81 -9.80 -1.77
CA ILE A 187 15.93 -9.44 -0.65
C ILE A 187 16.71 -8.73 0.45
N VAL A 188 17.88 -9.24 0.84
CA VAL A 188 18.71 -8.65 1.92
C VAL A 188 19.17 -7.24 1.55
N PHE A 189 19.70 -7.05 0.35
CA PHE A 189 20.13 -5.74 -0.16
C PHE A 189 18.96 -4.79 -0.43
N TYR A 190 17.73 -5.31 -0.51
CA TYR A 190 16.53 -4.49 -0.55
C TYR A 190 16.07 -4.08 0.85
N ALA A 191 15.80 -5.05 1.73
CA ALA A 191 15.10 -4.82 2.99
C ALA A 191 15.99 -4.17 4.05
N VAL A 192 17.24 -4.63 4.23
CA VAL A 192 18.12 -4.14 5.29
C VAL A 192 18.42 -2.64 5.16
N PRO A 193 18.80 -2.12 3.97
CA PRO A 193 18.96 -0.68 3.79
C PRO A 193 17.67 0.10 4.04
N MET A 194 16.50 -0.45 3.68
CA MET A 194 15.21 0.21 3.90
C MET A 194 14.80 0.26 5.37
N TYR A 195 15.15 -0.76 6.17
CA TYR A 195 15.01 -0.68 7.64
C TYR A 195 15.84 0.45 8.21
N TRP A 196 17.11 0.53 7.83
CA TRP A 196 18.01 1.57 8.33
C TRP A 196 17.59 2.97 7.88
N ALA A 197 17.19 3.11 6.61
CA ALA A 197 16.61 4.33 6.06
C ALA A 197 15.39 4.78 6.87
N GLY A 198 14.51 3.84 7.23
CA GLY A 198 13.31 4.13 8.01
C GLY A 198 13.61 4.75 9.38
N PHE A 199 14.55 4.18 10.12
CA PHE A 199 15.01 4.75 11.39
C PHE A 199 15.67 6.12 11.19
N MET A 200 16.56 6.23 10.21
CA MET A 200 17.28 7.49 9.98
C MET A 200 16.33 8.64 9.60
N GLN A 201 15.35 8.38 8.71
CA GLN A 201 14.28 9.32 8.38
C GLN A 201 13.53 9.77 9.63
N SER A 202 13.00 8.83 10.43
CA SER A 202 12.23 9.18 11.63
C SER A 202 13.07 9.99 12.63
N LEU A 203 14.31 9.58 12.88
CA LEU A 203 15.19 10.26 13.85
C LEU A 203 15.52 11.68 13.37
N ALA A 204 15.93 11.83 12.11
CA ALA A 204 16.25 13.13 11.54
C ALA A 204 15.03 14.07 11.50
N TRP A 205 13.84 13.55 11.17
CA TRP A 205 12.63 14.37 11.13
C TRP A 205 12.18 14.87 12.50
N LYS A 206 12.51 14.14 13.58
CA LYS A 206 12.11 14.44 14.96
C LYS A 206 13.16 15.20 15.77
N GLU A 207 14.40 15.27 15.30
CA GLU A 207 15.49 15.86 16.08
C GLU A 207 15.34 17.40 16.19
N PHE A 208 15.40 17.89 17.42
CA PHE A 208 15.42 19.31 17.74
C PHE A 208 16.80 19.70 18.29
N THR A 209 17.26 20.90 17.97
CA THR A 209 18.42 21.54 18.62
C THR A 209 18.10 21.87 20.08
N PRO A 210 19.11 22.14 20.93
CA PRO A 210 18.88 22.61 22.30
C PRO A 210 18.05 23.90 22.37
N THR A 211 18.06 24.72 21.31
CA THR A 211 17.26 25.94 21.18
C THR A 211 15.81 25.69 20.73
N GLY A 212 15.42 24.43 20.51
CA GLY A 212 14.05 24.04 20.17
C GLY A 212 13.68 24.20 18.69
N GLN A 213 14.66 24.36 17.80
CA GLN A 213 14.46 24.38 16.35
C GLN A 213 14.70 22.98 15.74
N LEU A 214 14.08 22.68 14.60
CA LEU A 214 14.33 21.40 13.91
C LEU A 214 15.77 21.37 13.41
N LYS A 215 16.51 20.30 13.74
CA LYS A 215 17.93 20.19 13.41
C LYS A 215 18.17 20.02 11.91
N TYR A 216 17.36 19.17 11.26
CA TYR A 216 17.49 18.90 9.83
C TYR A 216 16.31 19.46 9.04
N GLN A 217 16.62 20.06 7.90
CA GLN A 217 15.66 20.34 6.83
C GLN A 217 15.26 19.05 6.11
N PHE A 218 14.08 19.05 5.49
CA PHE A 218 13.59 17.86 4.81
C PHE A 218 14.52 17.44 3.66
N MET A 219 15.04 18.41 2.89
CA MET A 219 15.95 18.14 1.78
C MET A 219 17.26 17.45 2.20
N GLU A 220 17.82 17.79 3.36
CA GLU A 220 19.01 17.10 3.89
C GLU A 220 18.72 15.61 4.11
N THR A 221 17.53 15.27 4.62
CA THR A 221 17.13 13.87 4.80
C THR A 221 16.96 13.15 3.45
N VAL A 222 16.44 13.83 2.42
CA VAL A 222 16.32 13.27 1.07
C VAL A 222 17.70 12.96 0.47
N GLU A 223 18.67 13.85 0.64
CA GLU A 223 20.03 13.62 0.16
C GLU A 223 20.70 12.45 0.88
N GLN A 224 20.52 12.34 2.20
CA GLN A 224 21.00 11.21 2.99
C GLN A 224 20.36 9.87 2.57
N MET A 225 19.17 9.89 1.96
CA MET A 225 18.50 8.68 1.46
C MET A 225 19.09 8.10 0.16
N LYS A 226 19.84 8.89 -0.61
CA LYS A 226 20.34 8.48 -1.94
C LYS A 226 21.12 7.15 -1.93
N PRO A 227 22.05 6.89 -0.99
CA PRO A 227 22.75 5.60 -0.91
C PRO A 227 21.81 4.43 -0.62
N PHE A 228 20.79 4.62 0.23
CA PHE A 228 19.81 3.58 0.54
C PHE A 228 18.96 3.23 -0.68
N PHE A 229 18.56 4.23 -1.48
CA PHE A 229 17.85 4.01 -2.73
C PHE A 229 18.71 3.28 -3.78
N ALA A 230 20.01 3.58 -3.84
CA ALA A 230 20.94 2.86 -4.69
C ALA A 230 21.04 1.38 -4.28
N MET A 231 21.23 1.10 -2.98
CA MET A 231 21.28 -0.28 -2.47
C MET A 231 19.97 -1.04 -2.72
N ARG A 232 18.82 -0.38 -2.52
CA ARG A 232 17.51 -0.94 -2.90
C ARG A 232 17.45 -1.30 -4.38
N GLY A 233 17.94 -0.42 -5.25
CA GLY A 233 18.02 -0.67 -6.70
C GLY A 233 18.89 -1.87 -7.04
N ILE A 234 20.03 -2.02 -6.37
CA ILE A 234 20.92 -3.20 -6.50
C ILE A 234 20.18 -4.47 -6.07
N GLY A 235 19.52 -4.45 -4.90
CA GLY A 235 18.76 -5.59 -4.39
C GLY A 235 17.63 -6.02 -5.34
N GLY A 236 16.86 -5.05 -5.84
CA GLY A 236 15.81 -5.30 -6.83
C GLY A 236 16.35 -5.85 -8.16
N THR A 237 17.49 -5.34 -8.63
CA THR A 237 18.16 -5.82 -9.84
C THR A 237 18.64 -7.27 -9.68
N LEU A 238 19.26 -7.60 -8.55
CA LEU A 238 19.64 -8.99 -8.24
C LEU A 238 18.43 -9.92 -8.27
N TYR A 239 17.35 -9.53 -7.59
CA TYR A 239 16.12 -10.32 -7.57
C TYR A 239 15.55 -10.54 -8.99
N LEU A 240 15.53 -9.50 -9.82
CA LEU A 240 15.09 -9.58 -11.22
C LEU A 240 15.99 -10.50 -12.06
N LEU A 241 17.32 -10.39 -11.92
CA LEU A 241 18.26 -11.29 -12.60
C LEU A 241 18.03 -12.75 -12.19
N GLY A 242 17.73 -12.99 -10.92
CA GLY A 242 17.30 -14.29 -10.41
C GLY A 242 16.04 -14.81 -11.11
N ALA A 243 14.99 -13.98 -11.20
CA ALA A 243 13.75 -14.33 -11.88
C ALA A 243 13.93 -14.57 -13.40
N ILE A 244 14.82 -13.82 -14.05
CA ILE A 244 15.20 -14.07 -15.46
C ILE A 244 15.89 -15.43 -15.58
N LEU A 245 16.85 -15.74 -14.70
CA LEU A 245 17.54 -17.03 -14.67
C LEU A 245 16.54 -18.19 -14.48
N MET A 246 15.56 -18.03 -13.58
CA MET A 246 14.46 -18.98 -13.42
C MET A 246 13.69 -19.17 -14.72
N THR A 247 13.27 -18.07 -15.34
CA THR A 247 12.46 -18.10 -16.57
C THR A 247 13.20 -18.87 -17.66
N VAL A 248 14.49 -18.60 -17.87
CA VAL A 248 15.30 -19.32 -18.85
C VAL A 248 15.43 -20.81 -18.48
N ASN A 249 15.63 -21.14 -17.21
CA ASN A 249 15.72 -22.53 -16.74
C ASN A 249 14.40 -23.30 -16.97
N LEU A 250 13.26 -22.68 -16.65
CA LEU A 250 11.93 -23.26 -16.86
C LEU A 250 11.59 -23.40 -18.35
N VAL A 251 11.90 -22.40 -19.19
CA VAL A 251 11.70 -22.49 -20.64
C VAL A 251 12.51 -23.63 -21.25
N LYS A 252 13.77 -23.81 -20.83
CA LYS A 252 14.57 -24.96 -21.27
C LYS A 252 14.02 -26.30 -20.76
N THR A 253 13.44 -26.32 -19.57
CA THR A 253 12.76 -27.50 -19.01
C THR A 253 11.54 -27.85 -19.85
N ILE A 254 10.70 -26.87 -20.18
CA ILE A 254 9.52 -27.03 -21.03
C ILE A 254 9.91 -27.58 -22.41
N ARG A 255 10.96 -27.02 -23.03
CA ARG A 255 11.46 -27.49 -24.34
C ARG A 255 12.04 -28.90 -24.33
N LYS A 256 12.51 -29.38 -23.17
CA LYS A 256 13.03 -30.74 -22.99
C LYS A 256 11.90 -31.77 -22.81
N GLY A 257 10.80 -31.35 -22.18
CA GLY A 257 9.70 -32.23 -21.81
C GLY A 257 8.55 -32.28 -22.81
N VAL A 258 7.56 -33.13 -22.51
CA VAL A 258 6.32 -33.27 -23.27
C VAL A 258 5.14 -33.04 -22.31
N ALA A 259 4.32 -32.05 -22.62
CA ALA A 259 3.16 -31.72 -21.81
C ALA A 259 2.19 -32.91 -21.69
N LEU A 260 1.64 -33.10 -20.50
CA LEU A 260 0.46 -33.92 -20.31
C LEU A 260 -0.76 -33.06 -20.63
N ASN A 261 -1.33 -33.24 -21.82
CA ASN A 261 -2.43 -32.38 -22.29
C ASN A 261 -3.73 -32.66 -21.54
N ASP A 262 -4.01 -33.95 -21.27
CA ASP A 262 -5.20 -34.39 -20.56
C ASP A 262 -4.82 -35.48 -19.57
N GLU A 263 -5.13 -35.26 -18.30
CA GLU A 263 -5.06 -36.28 -17.25
C GLU A 263 -6.48 -36.47 -16.71
N ALA A 264 -6.97 -37.71 -16.74
CA ALA A 264 -8.25 -38.03 -16.12
C ALA A 264 -8.12 -37.82 -14.61
N ALA A 265 -8.70 -36.71 -14.13
CA ALA A 265 -8.75 -36.38 -12.72
C ALA A 265 -10.18 -36.62 -12.21
N GLU A 266 -10.31 -37.43 -11.17
CA GLU A 266 -11.57 -37.60 -10.45
C GLU A 266 -11.38 -37.09 -9.02
N ALA A 267 -12.27 -36.21 -8.56
CA ALA A 267 -12.32 -35.85 -7.16
C ALA A 267 -12.78 -37.07 -6.36
N ALA A 268 -12.28 -37.24 -5.13
CA ALA A 268 -12.80 -38.29 -4.25
C ALA A 268 -14.34 -38.15 -4.15
N PRO A 269 -15.11 -39.21 -4.42
CA PRO A 269 -16.56 -39.12 -4.46
C PRO A 269 -17.09 -38.67 -3.09
N LEU A 270 -17.97 -37.66 -3.09
CA LEU A 270 -18.67 -37.27 -1.87
C LEU A 270 -19.53 -38.48 -1.41
N PRO A 271 -19.34 -38.98 -0.18
CA PRO A 271 -20.15 -40.08 0.31
C PRO A 271 -21.63 -39.68 0.29
N LYS A 272 -22.48 -40.52 -0.34
CA LYS A 272 -23.93 -40.27 -0.51
C LYS A 272 -24.65 -40.13 0.83
N THR A 273 -24.16 -40.84 1.84
CA THR A 273 -24.70 -40.84 3.20
C THR A 273 -23.69 -40.23 4.15
N TYR A 274 -24.15 -39.29 4.95
CA TYR A 274 -23.36 -38.70 6.01
C TYR A 274 -23.12 -39.73 7.13
N ALA A 275 -21.85 -40.04 7.41
CA ALA A 275 -21.47 -40.81 8.60
C ALA A 275 -21.11 -39.83 9.71
N HIS A 276 -21.86 -39.87 10.82
CA HIS A 276 -21.59 -39.05 11.99
C HIS A 276 -20.30 -39.53 12.68
N HIS A 277 -19.28 -38.68 12.73
CA HIS A 277 -17.99 -39.02 13.33
C HIS A 277 -17.89 -38.54 14.79
N GLY A 278 -18.27 -39.38 15.75
CA GLY A 278 -17.99 -39.15 17.18
C GLY A 278 -18.55 -37.81 17.70
N SER A 279 -17.73 -37.02 18.40
CA SER A 279 -18.10 -35.74 19.02
C SER A 279 -18.23 -34.60 17.98
N GLU A 280 -19.20 -34.68 17.09
CA GLU A 280 -19.52 -33.59 16.16
C GLU A 280 -20.26 -32.46 16.88
N HIS A 281 -19.91 -31.21 16.55
CA HIS A 281 -20.56 -30.04 17.14
C HIS A 281 -21.80 -29.63 16.33
N TRP A 282 -22.67 -28.83 16.97
CA TRP A 282 -23.94 -28.36 16.40
C TRP A 282 -23.80 -27.60 15.06
N HIS A 283 -22.65 -27.00 14.77
CA HIS A 283 -22.41 -26.22 13.53
C HIS A 283 -21.93 -27.08 12.35
N ARG A 284 -21.75 -28.40 12.54
CA ARG A 284 -21.24 -29.30 11.51
C ARG A 284 -22.07 -29.34 10.22
N TRP A 285 -23.37 -29.08 10.32
CA TRP A 285 -24.26 -29.03 9.17
C TRP A 285 -23.91 -27.89 8.19
N ILE A 286 -23.28 -26.82 8.70
CA ILE A 286 -22.79 -25.68 7.92
C ILE A 286 -21.45 -26.04 7.27
N GLU A 287 -20.47 -26.44 8.08
CA GLU A 287 -19.08 -26.65 7.63
C GLU A 287 -18.93 -27.74 6.57
N ARG A 288 -19.80 -28.76 6.61
CA ARG A 288 -19.75 -29.88 5.66
C ARG A 288 -20.25 -29.52 4.25
N ARG A 289 -20.90 -28.36 4.09
CA ARG A 289 -21.48 -27.91 2.81
C ARG A 289 -20.79 -26.60 2.38
N PRO A 290 -19.86 -26.65 1.41
CA PRO A 290 -19.05 -25.49 1.02
C PRO A 290 -19.90 -24.26 0.65
N VAL A 291 -21.00 -24.43 -0.07
CA VAL A 291 -21.90 -23.33 -0.48
C VAL A 291 -22.58 -22.69 0.74
N GLN A 292 -23.02 -23.49 1.72
CA GLN A 292 -23.66 -22.94 2.93
C GLN A 292 -22.65 -22.19 3.80
N MET A 293 -21.46 -22.75 3.98
CA MET A 293 -20.38 -22.09 4.70
C MET A 293 -19.98 -20.77 4.02
N LEU A 294 -19.90 -20.75 2.68
CA LEU A 294 -19.62 -19.55 1.90
C LEU A 294 -20.67 -18.45 2.15
N VAL A 295 -21.96 -18.77 2.04
CA VAL A 295 -23.05 -17.79 2.23
C VAL A 295 -23.03 -17.22 3.64
N LEU A 296 -22.90 -18.08 4.67
CA LEU A 296 -22.85 -17.61 6.06
C LEU A 296 -21.59 -16.79 6.35
N SER A 297 -20.44 -17.18 5.81
CA SER A 297 -19.20 -16.39 5.93
C SER A 297 -19.38 -15.00 5.29
N LEU A 298 -20.01 -14.92 4.11
CA LEU A 298 -20.30 -13.66 3.45
C LEU A 298 -21.20 -12.75 4.31
N VAL A 299 -22.25 -13.31 4.92
CA VAL A 299 -23.14 -12.56 5.82
C VAL A 299 -22.38 -12.02 7.03
N VAL A 300 -21.55 -12.84 7.68
CA VAL A 300 -20.76 -12.41 8.85
C VAL A 300 -19.76 -11.32 8.46
N VAL A 301 -19.07 -11.47 7.33
CA VAL A 301 -18.14 -10.46 6.80
C VAL A 301 -18.86 -9.16 6.46
N ALA A 302 -20.05 -9.24 5.86
CA ALA A 302 -20.87 -8.06 5.56
C ALA A 302 -21.31 -7.32 6.83
N ILE A 303 -21.72 -8.05 7.87
CA ILE A 303 -22.06 -7.47 9.18
C ILE A 303 -20.84 -6.76 9.79
N GLY A 304 -19.66 -7.40 9.78
CA GLY A 304 -18.41 -6.78 10.25
C GLY A 304 -18.08 -5.51 9.48
N GLY A 305 -18.18 -5.54 8.15
CA GLY A 305 -17.96 -4.37 7.30
C GLY A 305 -18.96 -3.24 7.56
N LEU A 306 -20.24 -3.56 7.81
CA LEU A 306 -21.23 -2.56 8.20
C LEU A 306 -20.90 -1.93 9.56
N ILE A 307 -20.49 -2.73 10.55
CA ILE A 307 -20.11 -2.22 11.88
C ILE A 307 -18.87 -1.30 11.79
N GLU A 308 -17.93 -1.57 10.89
CA GLU A 308 -16.75 -0.71 10.69
C GLU A 308 -17.12 0.61 9.99
N ILE A 309 -18.01 0.55 8.98
CA ILE A 309 -18.29 1.67 8.09
C ILE A 309 -19.38 2.60 8.63
N VAL A 310 -20.50 2.02 9.11
CA VAL A 310 -21.72 2.76 9.45
C VAL A 310 -21.51 3.80 10.56
N PRO A 311 -20.80 3.51 11.67
CA PRO A 311 -20.57 4.51 12.72
C PRO A 311 -19.80 5.74 12.23
N THR A 312 -18.87 5.56 11.28
CA THR A 312 -18.09 6.68 10.72
C THR A 312 -18.97 7.65 9.94
N PHE A 313 -19.97 7.14 9.21
CA PHE A 313 -20.90 7.97 8.42
C PHE A 313 -22.07 8.53 9.24
N MET A 314 -22.60 7.76 10.20
CA MET A 314 -23.80 8.16 10.94
C MET A 314 -23.50 9.10 12.11
N ILE A 315 -22.33 8.98 12.73
CA ILE A 315 -21.97 9.76 13.91
C ILE A 315 -21.22 11.01 13.43
N LYS A 316 -21.94 12.14 13.30
CA LYS A 316 -21.37 13.41 12.80
C LYS A 316 -20.15 13.91 13.61
N SER A 317 -20.04 13.55 14.89
CA SER A 317 -18.87 13.89 15.70
C SER A 317 -17.59 13.15 15.31
N ASN A 318 -17.69 12.05 14.52
CA ASN A 318 -16.52 11.34 14.01
C ASN A 318 -15.82 12.12 12.88
N VAL A 319 -16.57 12.87 12.08
CA VAL A 319 -16.02 13.73 11.02
C VAL A 319 -16.64 15.12 11.13
N PRO A 320 -16.12 15.98 12.03
CA PRO A 320 -16.63 17.33 12.18
C PRO A 320 -16.46 18.11 10.87
N THR A 321 -17.55 18.67 10.36
CA THR A 321 -17.52 19.53 9.18
C THR A 321 -16.92 20.89 9.57
N ILE A 322 -15.88 21.31 8.86
CA ILE A 322 -15.26 22.62 9.05
C ILE A 322 -15.93 23.59 8.06
N SER A 323 -16.61 24.62 8.56
CA SER A 323 -17.43 25.52 7.74
C SER A 323 -16.62 26.34 6.72
N SER A 324 -15.33 26.55 6.99
CA SER A 324 -14.41 27.23 6.09
C SER A 324 -13.96 26.35 4.92
N VAL A 325 -14.11 25.02 5.01
CA VAL A 325 -13.75 24.10 3.91
C VAL A 325 -14.78 24.19 2.81
N LYS A 326 -14.34 24.60 1.61
CA LYS A 326 -15.20 24.78 0.43
C LYS A 326 -14.94 23.71 -0.63
N PRO A 327 -15.95 23.34 -1.43
CA PRO A 327 -15.74 22.51 -2.61
C PRO A 327 -14.63 23.06 -3.51
N TYR A 328 -13.86 22.18 -4.14
CA TYR A 328 -12.84 22.58 -5.10
C TYR A 328 -13.46 23.35 -6.27
N THR A 329 -12.78 24.37 -6.77
CA THR A 329 -13.20 24.99 -8.03
C THR A 329 -13.05 23.99 -9.19
N PRO A 330 -13.69 24.24 -10.34
CA PRO A 330 -13.52 23.38 -11.52
C PRO A 330 -12.06 23.23 -11.97
N LEU A 331 -11.24 24.28 -11.87
CA LEU A 331 -9.81 24.22 -12.21
C LEU A 331 -9.01 23.41 -11.18
N GLU A 332 -9.31 23.58 -9.89
CA GLU A 332 -8.68 22.80 -8.82
C GLU A 332 -8.99 21.31 -8.93
N LEU A 333 -10.21 20.94 -9.35
CA LEU A 333 -10.56 19.54 -9.65
C LEU A 333 -9.73 18.98 -10.81
N GLN A 334 -9.55 19.73 -11.90
CA GLN A 334 -8.67 19.33 -13.00
C GLN A 334 -7.22 19.16 -12.52
N GLY A 335 -6.74 20.09 -11.70
CA GLY A 335 -5.40 20.03 -11.09
C GLY A 335 -5.21 18.84 -10.17
N ARG A 336 -6.23 18.49 -9.39
CA ARG A 336 -6.25 17.31 -8.53
C ARG A 336 -6.17 16.02 -9.34
N ASP A 337 -6.91 15.93 -10.43
CA ASP A 337 -6.86 14.75 -11.31
C ASP A 337 -5.47 14.60 -11.93
N ILE A 338 -4.83 15.70 -12.32
CA ILE A 338 -3.43 15.70 -12.78
C ILE A 338 -2.50 15.24 -11.64
N TYR A 339 -2.64 15.78 -10.43
CA TYR A 339 -1.84 15.37 -9.26
C TYR A 339 -1.93 13.86 -8.98
N VAL A 340 -3.12 13.28 -9.14
CA VAL A 340 -3.35 11.84 -9.00
C VAL A 340 -2.77 11.07 -10.18
N ARG A 341 -3.01 11.52 -11.41
CA ARG A 341 -2.51 10.89 -12.66
C ARG A 341 -0.99 10.80 -12.68
N GLU A 342 -0.31 11.85 -12.24
CA GLU A 342 1.14 11.93 -12.17
C GLU A 342 1.73 11.20 -10.94
N GLY A 343 0.89 10.63 -10.07
CA GLY A 343 1.33 9.87 -8.91
C GLY A 343 1.97 10.71 -7.82
N CYS A 344 1.76 12.03 -7.77
CA CYS A 344 2.39 12.92 -6.80
C CYS A 344 2.10 12.50 -5.35
N TYR A 345 0.90 11.97 -5.10
CA TYR A 345 0.46 11.46 -3.79
C TYR A 345 1.30 10.28 -3.25
N THR A 346 2.04 9.58 -4.11
CA THR A 346 2.93 8.48 -3.70
C THR A 346 4.22 8.97 -3.06
N CYS A 347 4.62 10.20 -3.36
CA CYS A 347 5.81 10.87 -2.84
C CYS A 347 5.46 11.86 -1.73
N HIS A 348 4.36 12.60 -1.91
CA HIS A 348 3.93 13.67 -1.03
C HIS A 348 2.67 13.27 -0.30
N SER A 349 2.79 13.12 1.02
CA SER A 349 1.61 13.01 1.87
C SER A 349 0.87 14.36 1.91
N GLN A 350 -0.43 14.27 2.08
CA GLN A 350 -1.29 15.42 2.44
C GLN A 350 -1.82 15.19 3.85
N MET A 351 -0.92 14.90 4.79
CA MET A 351 -1.27 14.47 6.13
C MET A 351 -0.17 14.84 7.14
N VAL A 352 -0.36 15.99 7.79
CA VAL A 352 0.50 16.42 8.91
C VAL A 352 0.02 15.73 10.18
N ARG A 353 0.89 14.92 10.78
CA ARG A 353 0.58 14.19 12.03
C ARG A 353 0.62 15.13 13.24
N PRO A 354 -0.10 14.83 14.33
CA PRO A 354 -0.11 15.61 15.57
C PRO A 354 1.16 15.42 16.42
N PHE A 355 2.33 15.41 15.78
CA PHE A 355 3.62 15.39 16.45
C PHE A 355 4.22 16.80 16.45
N ARG A 356 4.87 17.17 17.56
CA ARG A 356 5.55 18.47 17.68
C ARG A 356 6.49 18.75 16.51
N SER A 357 7.26 17.75 16.07
CA SER A 357 8.21 17.89 14.96
C SER A 357 7.55 18.10 13.60
N GLU A 358 6.38 17.50 13.36
CA GLU A 358 5.63 17.71 12.12
C GLU A 358 4.94 19.06 12.13
N VAL A 359 4.33 19.44 13.25
CA VAL A 359 3.68 20.74 13.39
C VAL A 359 4.69 21.89 13.25
N ALA A 360 5.86 21.74 13.87
CA ALA A 360 6.95 22.71 13.71
C ALA A 360 7.48 22.82 12.28
N ARG A 361 7.38 21.74 11.48
CA ARG A 361 7.91 21.69 10.11
C ARG A 361 6.90 22.19 9.07
N TYR A 362 5.64 21.79 9.20
CA TYR A 362 4.64 21.94 8.16
C TYR A 362 3.49 22.89 8.56
N GLY A 363 3.27 23.13 9.85
CA GLY A 363 2.14 23.88 10.38
C GLY A 363 1.10 22.97 11.05
N GLU A 364 -0.10 23.48 11.29
CA GLU A 364 -1.14 22.75 12.05
C GLU A 364 -1.40 21.34 11.49
N TYR A 365 -1.59 20.36 12.39
CA TYR A 365 -1.87 18.97 12.02
C TYR A 365 -3.20 18.85 11.24
N SER A 366 -3.33 17.77 10.47
CA SER A 366 -4.49 17.55 9.60
C SER A 366 -5.72 17.05 10.36
N LYS A 367 -6.90 17.60 10.05
CA LYS A 367 -8.20 17.25 10.65
C LYS A 367 -9.09 16.51 9.63
N ALA A 368 -9.96 15.63 10.11
CA ALA A 368 -10.87 14.84 9.25
C ALA A 368 -11.72 15.71 8.32
N GLY A 369 -12.22 16.83 8.86
CA GLY A 369 -13.06 17.78 8.15
C GLY A 369 -12.42 18.45 6.94
N GLU A 370 -11.10 18.43 6.81
CA GLU A 370 -10.39 19.04 5.67
C GLU A 370 -10.54 18.23 4.38
N PHE A 371 -10.83 16.93 4.50
CA PHE A 371 -10.85 16.00 3.37
C PHE A 371 -12.27 15.66 2.90
N ILE A 372 -13.31 16.31 3.43
CA ILE A 372 -14.72 15.92 3.19
C ILE A 372 -15.14 15.94 1.70
N TYR A 373 -14.40 16.66 0.85
CA TYR A 373 -14.63 16.73 -0.60
C TYR A 373 -13.59 15.95 -1.42
N ASP A 374 -12.73 15.17 -0.76
CA ASP A 374 -11.73 14.33 -1.41
C ASP A 374 -12.30 12.96 -1.78
N HIS A 375 -12.53 12.77 -3.08
CA HIS A 375 -13.00 11.50 -3.63
C HIS A 375 -12.02 10.99 -4.71
N PRO A 376 -11.22 9.93 -4.43
CA PRO A 376 -10.93 9.35 -3.12
C PRO A 376 -9.90 10.17 -2.33
N PHE A 377 -9.84 9.97 -1.01
CA PHE A 377 -8.77 10.48 -0.14
C PHE A 377 -7.37 10.06 -0.60
N GLN A 378 -6.38 10.92 -0.42
CA GLN A 378 -4.97 10.68 -0.81
C GLN A 378 -4.05 10.39 0.38
N TRP A 379 -4.56 9.67 1.39
CA TRP A 379 -3.81 9.30 2.59
C TRP A 379 -2.83 8.16 2.27
N GLY A 380 -1.59 8.53 1.92
CA GLY A 380 -0.49 7.58 1.70
C GLY A 380 0.09 7.01 3.00
N SER A 381 0.99 6.04 2.89
CA SER A 381 1.74 5.46 4.03
C SER A 381 3.26 5.65 3.92
N LYS A 382 3.71 6.41 2.92
CA LYS A 382 5.11 6.71 2.63
C LYS A 382 5.27 8.20 2.31
N ARG A 383 6.43 8.76 2.63
CA ARG A 383 6.83 10.13 2.29
C ARG A 383 8.24 10.11 1.70
N THR A 384 8.38 10.55 0.46
CA THR A 384 9.68 10.73 -0.22
C THR A 384 9.97 12.20 -0.49
N GLY A 385 8.93 13.00 -0.78
CA GLY A 385 8.98 14.46 -0.76
C GLY A 385 8.34 15.02 0.52
N PRO A 386 8.48 16.32 0.82
CA PRO A 386 7.87 16.92 2.01
C PRO A 386 6.33 16.80 1.96
N ASP A 387 5.70 16.90 3.13
CA ASP A 387 4.23 16.97 3.21
C ASP A 387 3.70 18.25 2.54
N LEU A 388 2.57 18.13 1.84
CA LEU A 388 1.96 19.23 1.08
C LEU A 388 0.66 19.74 1.70
N ALA A 389 0.17 19.20 2.82
CA ALA A 389 -1.13 19.57 3.38
C ALA A 389 -1.24 21.06 3.77
N ARG A 390 -0.13 21.80 3.80
CA ARG A 390 -0.06 23.25 4.12
C ARG A 390 0.71 24.05 3.06
N VAL A 391 0.86 23.52 1.84
CA VAL A 391 1.64 24.16 0.78
C VAL A 391 0.94 25.38 0.18
N GLY A 392 -0.39 25.44 0.22
CA GLY A 392 -1.15 26.53 -0.38
C GLY A 392 -0.76 27.92 0.13
N GLY A 393 -0.40 28.81 -0.80
CA GLY A 393 0.08 30.16 -0.54
C GLY A 393 1.48 30.24 0.08
N LYS A 394 2.22 29.13 0.20
CA LYS A 394 3.60 29.12 0.73
C LYS A 394 4.61 29.64 -0.29
N TYR A 395 4.37 29.36 -1.57
CA TYR A 395 5.23 29.75 -2.69
C TYR A 395 4.39 30.45 -3.77
N PRO A 396 4.98 31.37 -4.55
CA PRO A 396 4.27 31.99 -5.67
C PRO A 396 4.03 30.99 -6.81
N ASP A 397 3.12 31.32 -7.71
CA ASP A 397 2.79 30.47 -8.88
C ASP A 397 4.02 30.17 -9.73
N SER A 398 4.92 31.16 -9.88
CA SER A 398 6.19 31.02 -10.61
C SER A 398 7.13 29.99 -9.98
N TRP A 399 7.12 29.85 -8.65
CA TRP A 399 7.89 28.82 -7.97
C TRP A 399 7.34 27.44 -8.33
N HIS A 400 6.02 27.24 -8.27
CA HIS A 400 5.41 25.96 -8.62
C HIS A 400 5.63 25.62 -10.10
N PHE A 401 5.50 26.60 -10.99
CA PHE A 401 5.78 26.45 -12.42
C PHE A 401 7.21 25.98 -12.65
N ASN A 402 8.20 26.69 -12.13
CA ASN A 402 9.61 26.33 -12.29
C ASN A 402 9.96 25.02 -11.58
N HIS A 403 9.36 24.73 -10.43
CA HIS A 403 9.60 23.49 -9.70
C HIS A 403 9.11 22.26 -10.45
N MET A 404 7.98 22.34 -11.16
CA MET A 404 7.51 21.22 -12.00
C MET A 404 8.33 21.06 -13.29
N TYR A 405 8.92 22.15 -13.79
CA TYR A 405 9.77 22.12 -14.99
C TYR A 405 11.17 21.57 -14.69
N GLU A 406 11.80 22.12 -13.64
CA GLU A 406 13.15 21.79 -13.20
C GLU A 406 13.21 21.82 -11.65
N PRO A 407 12.85 20.71 -10.98
CA PRO A 407 12.78 20.68 -9.52
C PRO A 407 14.09 21.08 -8.82
N THR A 408 15.23 20.76 -9.43
CA THR A 408 16.57 21.03 -8.88
C THR A 408 16.98 22.51 -8.91
N SER A 409 16.39 23.33 -9.78
CA SER A 409 16.66 24.77 -9.78
C SER A 409 15.94 25.47 -8.62
N MET A 410 14.77 24.96 -8.23
CA MET A 410 13.99 25.50 -7.10
C MET A 410 14.32 24.84 -5.76
N SER A 411 14.80 23.59 -5.78
CA SER A 411 15.19 22.82 -4.61
C SER A 411 16.43 21.99 -4.93
N PRO A 412 17.64 22.56 -4.73
CA PRO A 412 18.90 21.86 -4.97
C PRO A 412 18.91 20.50 -4.27
N GLY A 413 19.40 19.48 -4.98
CA GLY A 413 19.46 18.11 -4.46
C GLY A 413 18.17 17.30 -4.59
N SER A 414 17.07 17.88 -5.06
CA SER A 414 15.79 17.20 -5.30
C SER A 414 15.93 15.95 -6.16
N ILE A 415 15.20 14.90 -5.76
CA ILE A 415 15.07 13.63 -6.50
C ILE A 415 13.71 13.53 -7.22
N MET A 416 12.91 14.60 -7.17
CA MET A 416 11.63 14.67 -7.86
C MET A 416 11.87 14.65 -9.38
N PRO A 417 11.12 13.85 -10.15
CA PRO A 417 11.20 13.89 -11.61
C PRO A 417 10.67 15.24 -12.13
N ASN A 418 11.10 15.63 -13.32
CA ASN A 418 10.52 16.76 -14.04
C ASN A 418 9.23 16.34 -14.77
N TYR A 419 8.34 17.31 -15.01
CA TYR A 419 7.04 17.09 -15.66
C TYR A 419 6.86 17.97 -16.92
N PRO A 420 7.78 17.91 -17.91
CA PRO A 420 7.77 18.83 -19.06
C PRO A 420 6.53 18.72 -19.96
N TRP A 421 5.78 17.61 -19.89
CA TRP A 421 4.54 17.43 -20.65
C TRP A 421 3.39 18.32 -20.14
N LEU A 422 3.37 18.66 -18.85
CA LEU A 422 2.31 19.52 -18.27
C LEU A 422 2.29 20.94 -18.86
N PHE A 423 3.41 21.36 -19.45
CA PHE A 423 3.58 22.66 -20.12
C PHE A 423 3.11 22.63 -21.58
N LYS A 424 3.05 21.43 -22.17
CA LYS A 424 2.65 21.22 -23.57
C LYS A 424 1.17 20.88 -23.68
N ASN A 425 0.72 19.94 -22.84
CA ASN A 425 -0.63 19.45 -22.83
C ASN A 425 -1.62 20.51 -22.35
N THR A 426 -2.85 20.39 -22.84
CA THR A 426 -3.96 21.26 -22.47
C THR A 426 -4.96 20.48 -21.63
N ILE A 427 -5.63 21.15 -20.69
CA ILE A 427 -6.72 20.56 -19.93
C ILE A 427 -7.91 20.25 -20.84
N ASP A 428 -8.61 19.14 -20.55
CA ASP A 428 -9.87 18.80 -21.21
C ASP A 428 -11.05 19.44 -20.47
N THR A 429 -11.59 20.50 -21.05
CA THR A 429 -12.73 21.23 -20.51
C THR A 429 -14.08 20.63 -20.90
N ALA A 430 -14.13 19.69 -21.85
CA ALA A 430 -15.38 19.05 -22.27
C ALA A 430 -15.96 18.16 -21.15
N ILE A 431 -15.10 17.61 -20.29
CA ILE A 431 -15.49 16.74 -19.17
C ILE A 431 -15.81 17.51 -17.88
N THR A 432 -15.48 18.80 -17.77
CA THR A 432 -15.68 19.58 -16.54
C THR A 432 -17.14 19.56 -16.05
N PRO A 433 -18.17 19.78 -16.89
CA PRO A 433 -19.57 19.71 -16.42
C PRO A 433 -19.94 18.32 -15.87
N ALA A 434 -19.46 17.26 -16.52
CA ALA A 434 -19.71 15.89 -16.06
C ALA A 434 -19.04 15.61 -14.70
N LYS A 435 -17.83 16.14 -14.48
CA LYS A 435 -17.14 16.06 -13.17
C LYS A 435 -17.93 16.75 -12.06
N ILE A 436 -18.44 17.96 -12.30
CA ILE A 436 -19.25 18.68 -11.32
C ILE A 436 -20.50 17.89 -10.95
N ARG A 437 -21.24 17.35 -11.94
CA ARG A 437 -22.41 16.50 -11.68
C ARG A 437 -22.07 15.23 -10.90
N ALA A 438 -20.92 14.61 -11.20
CA ALA A 438 -20.45 13.45 -10.44
C ALA A 438 -20.17 13.83 -8.98
N MET A 439 -19.50 14.96 -8.72
CA MET A 439 -19.26 15.44 -7.36
C MET A 439 -20.55 15.79 -6.62
N GLN A 440 -21.55 16.38 -7.30
CA GLN A 440 -22.89 16.59 -6.74
C GLN A 440 -23.56 15.27 -6.35
N THR A 441 -23.43 14.23 -7.19
CA THR A 441 -23.95 12.88 -6.88
C THR A 441 -23.27 12.27 -5.65
N LEU A 442 -22.00 12.60 -5.43
CA LEU A 442 -21.23 12.21 -4.23
C LEU A 442 -21.55 13.07 -3.00
N GLY A 443 -22.47 14.04 -3.10
CA GLY A 443 -22.91 14.89 -2.00
C GLY A 443 -22.10 16.16 -1.79
N VAL A 444 -21.22 16.53 -2.73
CA VAL A 444 -20.49 17.81 -2.66
C VAL A 444 -21.43 18.96 -3.03
N PRO A 445 -21.54 20.02 -2.20
CA PRO A 445 -22.58 21.04 -2.32
C PRO A 445 -22.27 22.10 -3.38
N TYR A 446 -22.10 21.69 -4.63
CA TYR A 446 -22.13 22.62 -5.77
C TYR A 446 -23.57 23.03 -6.06
N GLU A 447 -23.79 24.32 -6.36
CA GLU A 447 -25.11 24.85 -6.70
C GLU A 447 -25.74 24.11 -7.89
N GLU A 448 -27.07 24.00 -7.89
CA GLU A 448 -27.78 23.40 -9.02
C GLU A 448 -27.53 24.21 -10.30
N GLY A 449 -27.13 23.52 -11.38
CA GLY A 449 -26.75 24.17 -12.64
C GLY A 449 -25.33 24.73 -12.68
N TYR A 450 -24.52 24.57 -11.62
CA TYR A 450 -23.11 25.01 -11.61
C TYR A 450 -22.29 24.39 -12.75
N ASP A 451 -22.64 23.17 -13.17
CA ASP A 451 -22.02 22.47 -14.30
C ASP A 451 -22.09 23.25 -15.63
N LYS A 452 -23.10 24.12 -15.80
CA LYS A 452 -23.26 24.96 -17.00
C LYS A 452 -22.29 26.15 -17.04
N ILE A 453 -21.88 26.65 -15.88
CA ILE A 453 -20.95 27.79 -15.74
C ILE A 453 -19.53 27.38 -15.35
N ALA A 454 -19.33 26.10 -14.98
CA ALA A 454 -18.06 25.59 -14.47
C ALA A 454 -16.86 25.88 -15.37
N ASN A 455 -17.01 25.80 -16.70
CA ASN A 455 -15.92 26.12 -17.62
C ASN A 455 -15.58 27.62 -17.67
N ALA A 456 -16.56 28.51 -17.46
CA ALA A 456 -16.29 29.94 -17.38
C ALA A 456 -15.51 30.27 -16.11
N ASP A 457 -15.91 29.71 -14.97
CA ASP A 457 -15.19 29.86 -13.69
C ASP A 457 -13.79 29.25 -13.74
N LEU A 458 -13.65 28.08 -14.37
CA LEU A 458 -12.37 27.45 -14.64
C LEU A 458 -11.43 28.42 -15.35
N MET A 459 -11.87 28.96 -16.49
CA MET A 459 -11.03 29.83 -17.32
C MET A 459 -10.71 31.14 -16.61
N LYS A 460 -11.65 31.70 -15.87
CA LYS A 460 -11.42 32.90 -15.05
C LYS A 460 -10.28 32.70 -14.04
N GLN A 461 -10.25 31.57 -13.33
CA GLN A 461 -9.17 31.26 -12.40
C GLN A 461 -7.86 30.97 -13.14
N ALA A 462 -7.92 30.27 -14.28
CA ALA A 462 -6.75 29.95 -15.08
C ALA A 462 -6.07 31.20 -15.65
N ASP A 463 -6.86 32.15 -16.17
CA ASP A 463 -6.39 33.44 -16.66
C ASP A 463 -5.75 34.27 -15.55
N ALA A 464 -6.29 34.21 -14.33
CA ALA A 464 -5.70 34.89 -13.18
C ALA A 464 -4.31 34.33 -12.82
N ILE A 465 -4.12 33.00 -12.87
CA ILE A 465 -2.83 32.36 -12.63
C ILE A 465 -1.86 32.67 -13.78
N ALA A 466 -2.31 32.62 -15.03
CA ALA A 466 -1.48 32.99 -16.18
C ALA A 466 -1.02 34.46 -16.10
N ALA A 467 -1.91 35.37 -15.69
CA ALA A 467 -1.58 36.78 -15.47
C ALA A 467 -0.62 36.98 -14.28
N SER A 468 -0.74 36.16 -13.22
CA SER A 468 0.21 36.11 -12.10
C SER A 468 1.61 35.72 -12.59
N LEU A 469 1.71 34.66 -13.38
CA LEU A 469 2.96 34.18 -13.98
C LEU A 469 3.58 35.20 -14.96
N ALA A 470 2.76 35.91 -15.73
CA ALA A 470 3.23 36.94 -16.65
C ALA A 470 3.95 38.09 -15.93
N LYS A 471 3.56 38.43 -14.70
CA LYS A 471 4.27 39.42 -13.86
C LYS A 471 5.71 38.99 -13.53
N ASP A 472 5.94 37.69 -13.45
CA ASP A 472 7.25 37.08 -13.25
C ASP A 472 7.95 36.74 -14.58
N LYS A 473 7.48 37.32 -15.70
CA LYS A 473 8.01 37.11 -17.07
C LYS A 473 7.88 35.67 -17.58
N ILE A 474 6.91 34.92 -17.07
CA ILE A 474 6.59 33.57 -17.53
C ILE A 474 5.33 33.65 -18.40
N GLU A 475 5.50 33.51 -19.72
CA GLU A 475 4.38 33.46 -20.66
C GLU A 475 3.89 32.03 -20.85
N VAL A 476 2.63 31.78 -20.51
CA VAL A 476 1.98 30.48 -20.66
C VAL A 476 0.50 30.68 -20.96
N LYS A 477 -0.08 29.81 -21.79
CA LYS A 477 -1.52 29.82 -22.05
C LYS A 477 -2.28 29.30 -20.83
N SER A 478 -3.43 29.90 -20.54
CA SER A 478 -4.28 29.51 -19.41
C SER A 478 -4.82 28.07 -19.51
N ASP A 479 -4.87 27.51 -20.72
CA ASP A 479 -5.37 26.16 -21.00
C ASP A 479 -4.37 25.03 -20.68
N LYS A 480 -3.18 25.33 -20.14
CA LYS A 480 -2.16 24.30 -19.88
C LYS A 480 -2.41 23.52 -18.59
N GLU A 481 -2.06 22.24 -18.61
CA GLU A 481 -2.19 21.35 -17.45
C GLU A 481 -1.42 21.88 -16.22
N ILE A 482 -0.25 22.50 -16.43
CA ILE A 482 0.52 23.12 -15.34
C ILE A 482 -0.30 24.21 -14.59
N ILE A 483 -1.15 24.97 -15.28
CA ILE A 483 -1.99 26.00 -14.65
C ILE A 483 -3.00 25.36 -13.70
N ALA A 484 -3.64 24.27 -14.13
CA ALA A 484 -4.57 23.53 -13.28
C ALA A 484 -3.87 22.91 -12.07
N LEU A 485 -2.69 22.30 -12.25
CA LEU A 485 -1.91 21.75 -11.14
C LEU A 485 -1.51 22.84 -10.13
N ILE A 486 -1.08 24.02 -10.60
CA ILE A 486 -0.78 25.17 -9.73
C ILE A 486 -2.01 25.57 -8.94
N ALA A 487 -3.19 25.67 -9.57
CA ALA A 487 -4.44 25.99 -8.88
C ALA A 487 -4.71 25.02 -7.72
N TYR A 488 -4.58 23.72 -7.97
CA TYR A 488 -4.75 22.70 -6.93
C TYR A 488 -3.70 22.83 -5.81
N LEU A 489 -2.42 23.00 -6.14
CA LEU A 489 -1.36 23.14 -5.13
C LEU A 489 -1.55 24.40 -4.27
N GLN A 490 -1.96 25.52 -4.86
CA GLN A 490 -2.25 26.75 -4.14
C GLN A 490 -3.45 26.62 -3.20
N ARG A 491 -4.35 25.69 -3.49
CA ARG A 491 -5.56 25.42 -2.72
C ARG A 491 -5.34 24.51 -1.50
N ILE A 492 -4.34 23.63 -1.53
CA ILE A 492 -4.15 22.62 -0.46
C ILE A 492 -3.84 23.30 0.88
N GLY A 493 -4.71 23.10 1.88
CA GLY A 493 -4.50 23.55 3.26
C GLY A 493 -4.82 25.01 3.54
N THR A 494 -5.49 25.71 2.62
CA THR A 494 -5.81 27.14 2.80
C THR A 494 -7.01 27.40 3.72
N ASP A 495 -8.00 26.51 3.70
CA ASP A 495 -9.30 26.75 4.37
C ASP A 495 -9.19 26.81 5.89
N ILE A 496 -8.27 26.04 6.46
CA ILE A 496 -8.07 26.00 7.92
C ILE A 496 -7.39 27.28 8.44
N LYS A 497 -6.60 27.96 7.59
CA LYS A 497 -6.00 29.27 7.92
C LYS A 497 -7.09 30.35 8.10
N LEU A 498 -8.21 30.21 7.40
CA LEU A 498 -9.35 31.14 7.51
C LEU A 498 -10.13 30.91 8.81
N GLU A 499 -10.31 29.66 9.23
CA GLU A 499 -10.94 29.33 10.52
C GLU A 499 -10.18 29.96 11.70
N GLN A 500 -8.85 29.83 11.73
CA GLN A 500 -8.02 30.42 12.79
C GLN A 500 -8.13 31.95 12.88
N LYS A 501 -8.25 32.65 11.73
CA LYS A 501 -8.48 34.10 11.71
C LYS A 501 -9.86 34.48 12.26
N THR A 502 -10.84 33.61 12.12
CA THR A 502 -12.22 33.87 12.56
C THR A 502 -12.40 33.54 14.05
N ALA A 503 -11.62 32.62 14.60
CA ALA A 503 -11.63 32.25 16.03
C ALA A 503 -10.71 33.13 16.90
N GLY A 504 -9.81 33.92 16.29
CA GLY A 504 -8.92 34.86 16.97
C GLY A 504 -9.41 36.31 16.98
N ASN A 505 -10.56 36.59 16.37
CA ASN A 505 -11.35 37.81 16.52
C ASN A 505 -12.54 37.51 17.44
#